data_AF-A0A1M6CXN3-F1
#
_entry.id   AF-A0A1M6CXN3-F1
#
_cell.length_a   1.000
_cell.length_b   1.000
_cell.length_c   1.000
_cell.angle_alpha   90.00
_cell.angle_beta   90.00
_cell.angle_gamma   90.00
#
_symmetry.space_group_name_H-M   'P 1'
#
loop_
_entity.id
_entity.type
_entity.pdbx_description
1 polymer ?
#
loop_
_entity_poly.entity_id
_entity_poly.type
_entity_poly.pdbx_seq_one_letter_code
_entity_poly.pdbx_strand_id
1 'polypeptide(L)'
;MKNFNLTKCLVASAVAGGLSLAPNGAQAAVSSNDLAIIGADLTAKNGSEFFSWIALNDIAAGEVLYFTDSSYKSGGFEVKEGLFEYTVQAGGISAGTVIKVDNFNPPSGYTSPLNSAYHLNASIDFTTSGDQLLIFQDNDISDTAGFTALWAVNLNTDNWTFPGPESGQSWSELYPGLTEGVNALALGLGDQTGDDSEGARFVLPDSYGGNFVGTADELRALIQNEANWEKLAETSTSGGFNESADWVIEGIGNVTIIPEPSSTSLLFLGALGCLLRRKRS
;
A
#
# COMPACT_ATOMS: atom_id res chain seq x y z
N MET A 1 61.42 -26.69 31.37
CA MET A 1 61.18 -25.68 30.31
C MET A 1 60.88 -26.44 29.03
N LYS A 2 59.60 -26.56 28.66
CA LYS A 2 59.16 -27.23 27.42
C LYS A 2 58.63 -26.16 26.48
N ASN A 3 59.29 -26.01 25.33
CA ASN A 3 58.93 -25.02 24.31
C ASN A 3 57.65 -25.47 23.59
N PHE A 4 56.59 -24.69 23.73
CA PHE A 4 55.37 -24.83 22.93
C PHE A 4 55.56 -24.07 21.62
N ASN A 5 55.66 -24.79 20.50
CA ASN A 5 55.61 -24.22 19.16
C ASN A 5 54.16 -23.80 18.85
N LEU A 6 53.90 -22.49 18.80
CA LEU A 6 52.68 -21.94 18.21
C LEU A 6 52.77 -22.06 16.69
N THR A 7 52.22 -23.15 16.15
CA THR A 7 51.92 -23.28 14.72
C THR A 7 50.87 -22.22 14.36
N LYS A 8 51.28 -21.27 13.51
CA LYS A 8 50.45 -20.24 12.91
C LYS A 8 49.23 -20.87 12.24
N CYS A 9 48.04 -20.67 12.82
CA CYS A 9 46.78 -20.93 12.15
C CYS A 9 46.48 -19.72 11.26
N LEU A 10 46.92 -19.80 10.00
CA LEU A 10 46.59 -18.83 8.98
C LEU A 10 45.12 -19.05 8.60
N VAL A 11 44.21 -18.25 9.19
CA VAL A 11 42.82 -18.21 8.75
C VAL A 11 42.80 -17.39 7.47
N ALA A 12 42.82 -18.08 6.33
CA ALA A 12 42.51 -17.48 5.05
C ALA A 12 41.01 -17.15 5.04
N SER A 13 40.66 -15.89 5.30
CA SER A 13 39.35 -15.36 4.92
C SER A 13 39.30 -15.31 3.40
N ALA A 14 38.73 -16.34 2.79
CA ALA A 14 38.31 -16.29 1.41
C ALA A 14 37.18 -15.26 1.32
N VAL A 15 37.49 -14.06 0.81
CA VAL A 15 36.48 -13.14 0.28
C VAL A 15 35.96 -13.80 -0.99
N ALA A 16 34.98 -14.69 -0.85
CA ALA A 16 34.16 -15.12 -1.95
C ALA A 16 33.25 -13.94 -2.32
N GLY A 17 33.77 -13.05 -3.16
CA GLY A 17 32.96 -12.10 -3.92
C GLY A 17 32.10 -12.90 -4.90
N GLY A 18 31.03 -13.50 -4.40
CA GLY A 18 29.99 -14.08 -5.21
C GLY A 18 29.28 -12.96 -5.93
N LEU A 19 29.63 -12.75 -7.20
CA LEU A 19 28.77 -12.04 -8.13
C LEU A 19 27.53 -12.92 -8.32
N SER A 20 26.54 -12.73 -7.44
CA SER A 20 25.23 -13.35 -7.56
C SER A 20 24.56 -12.72 -8.77
N LEU A 21 24.65 -13.39 -9.92
CA LEU A 21 23.69 -13.19 -10.99
C LEU A 21 22.34 -13.63 -10.42
N ALA A 22 21.55 -12.67 -9.95
CA ALA A 22 20.18 -12.95 -9.51
C ALA A 22 19.47 -13.66 -10.67
N PRO A 23 18.90 -14.85 -10.47
CA PRO A 23 18.10 -15.47 -11.50
C PRO A 23 16.96 -14.50 -11.82
N ASN A 24 16.69 -14.27 -13.11
CA ASN A 24 15.39 -13.76 -13.60
C ASN A 24 14.32 -14.82 -13.30
N GLY A 25 14.16 -15.21 -12.04
CA GLY A 25 12.96 -15.88 -11.58
C GLY A 25 11.82 -14.91 -11.80
N ALA A 26 10.70 -15.40 -12.34
CA ALA A 26 9.45 -14.66 -12.26
C ALA A 26 9.29 -14.17 -10.82
N GLN A 27 9.28 -12.85 -10.63
CA GLN A 27 9.09 -12.29 -9.31
C GLN A 27 7.69 -12.67 -8.83
N ALA A 28 7.53 -12.86 -7.52
CA ALA A 28 6.22 -13.19 -6.96
C ALA A 28 5.25 -12.04 -7.26
N ALA A 29 4.00 -12.39 -7.60
CA ALA A 29 2.93 -11.42 -7.78
C ALA A 29 2.79 -10.53 -6.54
N VAL A 30 2.40 -9.28 -6.75
CA VAL A 30 2.21 -8.31 -5.66
C VAL A 30 1.15 -8.84 -4.68
N SER A 31 1.45 -8.75 -3.40
CA SER A 31 0.56 -9.16 -2.31
C SER A 31 0.05 -7.95 -1.53
N SER A 32 -0.99 -8.16 -0.72
CA SER A 32 -1.56 -7.14 0.17
C SER A 32 -0.57 -6.59 1.20
N ASN A 33 0.60 -7.22 1.38
CA ASN A 33 1.64 -6.77 2.28
C ASN A 33 2.67 -5.85 1.62
N ASP A 34 2.64 -5.73 0.29
CA ASP A 34 3.66 -5.01 -0.48
C ASP A 34 3.32 -3.55 -0.74
N LEU A 35 2.08 -3.14 -0.47
CA LEU A 35 1.62 -1.77 -0.63
C LEU A 35 0.51 -1.42 0.36
N ALA A 36 0.21 -0.13 0.48
CA ALA A 36 -0.94 0.36 1.23
C ALA A 36 -1.45 1.69 0.65
N ILE A 37 -2.76 1.93 0.74
CA ILE A 37 -3.34 3.26 0.50
C ILE A 37 -3.04 4.11 1.73
N ILE A 38 -2.60 5.34 1.51
CA ILE A 38 -2.25 6.30 2.58
C ILE A 38 -2.97 7.63 2.46
N GLY A 39 -3.78 7.81 1.42
CA GLY A 39 -4.69 8.94 1.35
C GLY A 39 -5.60 8.89 0.14
N ALA A 40 -6.79 9.44 0.30
CA ALA A 40 -7.76 9.72 -0.75
C ALA A 40 -8.48 11.02 -0.39
N ASP A 41 -8.71 11.89 -1.37
CA ASP A 41 -9.44 13.14 -1.22
C ASP A 41 -10.42 13.26 -2.39
N LEU A 42 -11.69 13.26 -2.01
CA LEU A 42 -12.87 13.37 -2.86
C LEU A 42 -13.23 14.85 -3.12
N THR A 43 -12.58 15.79 -2.43
CA THR A 43 -12.78 17.22 -2.71
C THR A 43 -12.05 17.55 -4.00
N ALA A 44 -12.79 17.67 -5.11
CA ALA A 44 -12.31 18.15 -6.41
C ALA A 44 -11.89 19.63 -6.37
N LYS A 45 -11.05 20.03 -5.42
CA LYS A 45 -10.52 21.37 -5.32
C LYS A 45 -9.65 21.59 -6.56
N ASN A 46 -9.96 22.68 -7.27
CA ASN A 46 -9.43 22.99 -8.61
C ASN A 46 -9.78 22.00 -9.74
N GLY A 47 -10.76 21.12 -9.52
CA GLY A 47 -11.23 20.18 -10.54
C GLY A 47 -10.33 18.96 -10.72
N SER A 48 -9.62 18.53 -9.67
CA SER A 48 -8.94 17.24 -9.62
C SER A 48 -9.08 16.61 -8.24
N GLU A 49 -9.26 15.30 -8.22
CA GLU A 49 -9.22 14.48 -7.02
C GLU A 49 -7.92 13.70 -6.99
N PHE A 50 -7.56 13.25 -5.79
CA PHE A 50 -6.26 12.64 -5.59
C PHE A 50 -6.35 11.45 -4.66
N PHE A 51 -5.50 10.47 -4.93
CA PHE A 51 -5.19 9.42 -3.99
C PHE A 51 -3.69 9.17 -3.93
N SER A 52 -3.26 8.46 -2.90
CA SER A 52 -1.86 8.10 -2.74
C SER A 52 -1.70 6.73 -2.10
N TRP A 53 -0.64 6.04 -2.51
CA TRP A 53 -0.27 4.75 -1.99
C TRP A 53 1.25 4.67 -1.84
N ILE A 54 1.69 3.76 -0.97
CA ILE A 54 3.10 3.53 -0.66
C ILE A 54 3.47 2.08 -0.95
N ALA A 55 4.66 1.86 -1.51
CA ALA A 55 5.26 0.54 -1.57
C ALA A 55 5.85 0.19 -0.19
N LEU A 56 5.37 -0.87 0.44
CA LEU A 56 5.89 -1.39 1.70
C LEU A 56 7.07 -2.34 1.48
N ASN A 57 7.13 -2.98 0.32
CA ASN A 57 8.27 -3.76 -0.16
C ASN A 57 8.65 -3.32 -1.57
N ASP A 58 9.81 -3.80 -2.06
CA ASP A 58 10.20 -3.55 -3.46
C ASP A 58 9.22 -4.23 -4.42
N ILE A 59 8.66 -3.46 -5.36
CA ILE A 59 7.75 -3.95 -6.41
C ILE A 59 8.52 -4.03 -7.73
N ALA A 60 8.42 -5.18 -8.41
CA ALA A 60 9.12 -5.43 -9.66
C ALA A 60 8.67 -4.50 -10.79
N ALA A 61 9.60 -4.22 -11.72
CA ALA A 61 9.22 -3.65 -13.01
C ALA A 61 8.31 -4.63 -13.77
N GLY A 62 7.27 -4.10 -14.41
CA GLY A 62 6.31 -4.88 -15.20
C GLY A 62 5.14 -5.49 -14.41
N GLU A 63 5.12 -5.37 -13.09
CA GLU A 63 3.90 -5.65 -12.32
C GLU A 63 2.78 -4.71 -12.76
N VAL A 64 1.56 -5.25 -12.82
CA VAL A 64 0.35 -4.49 -13.18
C VAL A 64 -0.55 -4.41 -11.96
N LEU A 65 -0.95 -3.19 -11.61
CA LEU A 65 -1.89 -2.87 -10.54
C LEU A 65 -3.10 -2.19 -11.15
N TYR A 66 -4.28 -2.50 -10.62
CA TYR A 66 -5.53 -1.85 -10.98
C TYR A 66 -6.08 -1.06 -9.81
N PHE A 67 -6.68 0.09 -10.10
CA PHE A 67 -7.30 0.98 -9.14
C PHE A 67 -8.71 1.27 -9.58
N THR A 68 -9.67 1.11 -8.70
CA THR A 68 -11.07 1.44 -8.99
C THR A 68 -11.75 2.02 -7.77
N ASP A 69 -12.65 2.96 -8.04
CA ASP A 69 -13.66 3.42 -7.12
C ASP A 69 -14.91 2.53 -7.13
N SER A 70 -15.05 1.58 -8.06
CA SER A 70 -16.26 0.76 -8.18
C SER A 70 -16.63 0.03 -6.89
N SER A 71 -17.86 0.25 -6.42
CA SER A 71 -18.43 -0.52 -5.32
C SER A 71 -18.51 -2.02 -5.64
N TYR A 72 -18.44 -2.86 -4.61
CA TYR A 72 -18.55 -4.31 -4.70
C TYR A 72 -19.79 -4.79 -3.96
N LYS A 73 -20.66 -5.53 -4.65
CA LYS A 73 -21.90 -6.05 -4.09
C LYS A 73 -22.22 -7.41 -4.68
N SER A 74 -22.76 -8.30 -3.87
CA SER A 74 -23.31 -9.59 -4.36
C SER A 74 -22.32 -10.41 -5.21
N GLY A 75 -21.02 -10.34 -4.90
CA GLY A 75 -20.00 -11.16 -5.55
C GLY A 75 -19.32 -10.52 -6.76
N GLY A 76 -19.60 -9.26 -7.11
CA GLY A 76 -18.95 -8.57 -8.23
C GLY A 76 -18.92 -7.05 -8.06
N PHE A 77 -18.20 -6.38 -8.95
CA PHE A 77 -18.22 -4.92 -9.03
C PHE A 77 -19.54 -4.43 -9.62
N GLU A 78 -20.09 -3.37 -9.04
CA GLU A 78 -21.14 -2.59 -9.66
C GLU A 78 -20.53 -1.83 -10.84
N VAL A 79 -20.71 -2.37 -12.05
CA VAL A 79 -20.13 -1.82 -13.29
C VAL A 79 -20.71 -0.45 -13.60
N LYS A 80 -20.00 0.62 -13.20
CA LYS A 80 -20.38 2.00 -13.51
C LYS A 80 -19.34 3.09 -13.29
N GLU A 81 -18.17 2.77 -12.72
CA GLU A 81 -17.21 3.79 -12.28
C GLU A 81 -15.85 3.67 -13.00
N GLY A 82 -14.83 4.31 -12.43
CA GLY A 82 -13.52 4.47 -13.02
C GLY A 82 -12.58 3.28 -12.82
N LEU A 83 -11.67 3.12 -13.77
CA LEU A 83 -10.57 2.15 -13.65
C LEU A 83 -9.27 2.77 -14.16
N PHE A 84 -8.24 2.71 -13.32
CA PHE A 84 -6.87 2.87 -13.74
C PHE A 84 -6.13 1.55 -13.76
N GLU A 85 -5.29 1.39 -14.77
CA GLU A 85 -4.23 0.39 -14.85
C GLU A 85 -2.89 1.10 -14.65
N TYR A 86 -2.07 0.60 -13.75
CA TYR A 86 -0.72 1.06 -13.53
C TYR A 86 0.27 -0.06 -13.82
N THR A 87 1.15 0.15 -14.79
CA THR A 87 2.29 -0.73 -15.03
C THR A 87 3.53 -0.16 -14.34
N VAL A 88 4.13 -0.93 -13.44
CA VAL A 88 5.36 -0.55 -12.75
C VAL A 88 6.47 -0.38 -13.78
N GLN A 89 7.06 0.81 -13.80
CA GLN A 89 8.04 1.21 -14.81
C GLN A 89 9.38 0.46 -14.66
N ALA A 90 10.23 0.58 -15.68
CA ALA A 90 11.58 0.03 -15.64
C ALA A 90 12.34 0.54 -14.40
N GLY A 91 12.98 -0.38 -13.68
CA GLY A 91 13.66 -0.09 -12.41
C GLY A 91 12.87 -0.50 -11.17
N GLY A 92 11.57 -0.81 -11.31
CA GLY A 92 10.71 -1.19 -10.18
C GLY A 92 10.36 0.01 -9.30
N ILE A 93 9.73 -0.27 -8.16
CA ILE A 93 9.45 0.70 -7.11
C ILE A 93 10.12 0.22 -5.84
N SER A 94 10.98 1.05 -5.25
CA SER A 94 11.63 0.71 -3.98
C SER A 94 10.67 0.86 -2.81
N ALA A 95 10.83 0.02 -1.79
CA ALA A 95 10.13 0.14 -0.51
C ALA A 95 10.28 1.56 0.07
N GLY A 96 9.18 2.10 0.60
CA GLY A 96 9.07 3.48 1.10
C GLY A 96 8.70 4.52 0.04
N THR A 97 8.64 4.15 -1.23
CA THR A 97 8.24 5.09 -2.30
C THR A 97 6.74 5.36 -2.24
N VAL A 98 6.37 6.63 -2.19
CA VAL A 98 4.98 7.06 -2.31
C VAL A 98 4.67 7.53 -3.72
N ILE A 99 3.53 7.07 -4.22
CA ILE A 99 2.97 7.45 -5.50
C ILE A 99 1.71 8.27 -5.23
N LYS A 100 1.72 9.53 -5.66
CA LYS A 100 0.53 10.39 -5.70
C LYS A 100 -0.10 10.29 -7.08
N VAL A 101 -1.41 10.11 -7.11
CA VAL A 101 -2.20 10.02 -8.33
C VAL A 101 -3.20 11.16 -8.34
N ASP A 102 -3.18 11.90 -9.44
CA ASP A 102 -4.19 12.89 -9.83
C ASP A 102 -5.11 12.20 -10.84
N ASN A 103 -6.42 12.27 -10.63
CA ASN A 103 -7.37 11.55 -11.48
C ASN A 103 -7.45 12.06 -12.93
N PHE A 104 -7.07 13.31 -13.21
CA PHE A 104 -7.02 13.84 -14.56
C PHE A 104 -5.61 13.82 -15.16
N ASN A 105 -4.58 13.91 -14.31
CA ASN A 105 -3.18 13.96 -14.74
C ASN A 105 -2.31 12.93 -13.98
N PRO A 106 -2.62 11.62 -14.08
CA PRO A 106 -1.89 10.63 -13.32
C PRO A 106 -0.42 10.57 -13.78
N PRO A 107 0.52 10.20 -12.88
CA PRO A 107 1.93 10.09 -13.24
C PRO A 107 2.18 9.02 -14.31
N SER A 108 3.41 8.97 -14.84
CA SER A 108 3.78 7.98 -15.86
C SER A 108 3.57 6.55 -15.39
N GLY A 109 3.02 5.71 -16.27
CA GLY A 109 2.72 4.29 -16.01
C GLY A 109 1.25 4.01 -15.80
N TYR A 110 0.43 5.05 -15.56
CA TYR A 110 -1.02 4.95 -15.52
C TYR A 110 -1.63 5.01 -16.92
N THR A 111 -2.62 4.17 -17.16
CA THR A 111 -3.49 4.19 -18.32
C THR A 111 -4.92 3.91 -17.86
N SER A 112 -5.91 4.22 -18.70
CA SER A 112 -7.29 3.78 -18.48
C SER A 112 -7.67 2.77 -19.57
N PRO A 113 -7.82 1.47 -19.23
CA PRO A 113 -8.15 0.47 -20.22
C PRO A 113 -9.61 0.64 -20.65
N LEU A 114 -9.81 1.26 -21.82
CA LEU A 114 -11.13 1.33 -22.46
C LEU A 114 -11.58 -0.09 -22.83
N ASN A 115 -12.82 -0.46 -22.49
CA ASN A 115 -13.45 -1.78 -22.74
C ASN A 115 -13.09 -2.93 -21.78
N SER A 116 -12.70 -2.65 -20.53
CA SER A 116 -12.69 -3.71 -19.49
C SER A 116 -14.12 -3.98 -18.99
N ALA A 117 -14.33 -5.15 -18.39
CA ALA A 117 -15.62 -5.48 -17.75
C ALA A 117 -15.86 -4.64 -16.48
N TYR A 118 -14.83 -4.01 -15.95
CA TYR A 118 -14.84 -3.21 -14.72
C TYR A 118 -15.31 -1.75 -14.93
N HIS A 119 -15.51 -1.28 -16.16
CA HIS A 119 -15.31 0.15 -16.46
C HIS A 119 -16.34 0.76 -17.43
N LEU A 120 -16.80 1.99 -17.14
CA LEU A 120 -17.54 2.86 -18.07
C LEU A 120 -16.87 4.23 -18.36
N ASN A 121 -16.04 4.79 -17.46
CA ASN A 121 -15.48 6.16 -17.55
C ASN A 121 -13.95 6.27 -17.33
N ALA A 122 -13.22 6.91 -18.25
CA ALA A 122 -11.75 6.85 -18.36
C ALA A 122 -10.92 7.45 -17.19
N SER A 123 -11.55 7.82 -16.08
CA SER A 123 -10.97 8.38 -14.86
C SER A 123 -11.69 7.81 -13.63
N ILE A 124 -10.96 7.64 -12.53
CA ILE A 124 -11.55 7.50 -11.19
C ILE A 124 -12.14 8.87 -10.82
N ASP A 125 -13.42 8.93 -10.52
CA ASP A 125 -14.14 10.17 -10.25
C ASP A 125 -14.85 9.99 -8.92
N PHE A 126 -14.15 10.44 -7.90
CA PHE A 126 -14.58 10.41 -6.53
C PHE A 126 -15.71 11.42 -6.35
N THR A 127 -16.95 10.95 -6.50
CA THR A 127 -18.13 11.78 -6.28
C THR A 127 -18.16 12.36 -4.87
N THR A 128 -18.90 13.46 -4.70
CA THR A 128 -18.96 14.20 -3.43
C THR A 128 -19.65 13.45 -2.27
N SER A 129 -19.84 12.13 -2.35
CA SER A 129 -20.27 11.34 -1.19
C SER A 129 -19.91 9.85 -1.30
N GLY A 130 -19.20 9.35 -0.30
CA GLY A 130 -19.20 7.94 0.07
C GLY A 130 -18.43 6.98 -0.84
N ASP A 131 -17.35 7.41 -1.47
CA ASP A 131 -16.59 6.52 -2.35
C ASP A 131 -15.66 5.57 -1.60
N GLN A 132 -15.22 4.57 -2.34
CA GLN A 132 -14.19 3.63 -1.95
C GLN A 132 -13.03 3.74 -2.92
N LEU A 133 -11.88 3.20 -2.53
CA LEU A 133 -10.78 2.96 -3.45
C LEU A 133 -10.24 1.57 -3.18
N LEU A 134 -10.17 0.75 -4.23
CA LEU A 134 -9.54 -0.57 -4.21
C LEU A 134 -8.29 -0.57 -5.08
N ILE A 135 -7.23 -1.20 -4.58
CA ILE A 135 -6.07 -1.66 -5.36
C ILE A 135 -6.17 -3.18 -5.52
N PHE A 136 -6.03 -3.69 -6.74
CA PHE A 136 -6.10 -5.12 -7.02
C PHE A 136 -5.16 -5.54 -8.17
N GLN A 137 -4.95 -6.84 -8.32
CA GLN A 137 -4.40 -7.44 -9.54
C GLN A 137 -5.46 -8.30 -10.22
N ASP A 138 -5.41 -8.32 -11.55
CA ASP A 138 -6.20 -9.24 -12.36
C ASP A 138 -5.39 -9.70 -13.57
N ASN A 139 -5.56 -10.96 -13.94
CA ASN A 139 -4.98 -11.53 -15.17
C ASN A 139 -5.98 -11.50 -16.33
N ASP A 140 -7.26 -11.22 -16.06
CA ASP A 140 -8.33 -11.14 -17.05
C ASP A 140 -9.32 -10.01 -16.71
N ILE A 141 -9.02 -8.81 -17.19
CA ILE A 141 -9.89 -7.63 -17.00
C ILE A 141 -11.25 -7.69 -17.73
N SER A 142 -11.58 -8.82 -18.35
CA SER A 142 -12.90 -9.09 -18.93
C SER A 142 -13.83 -9.89 -18.01
N ASP A 143 -13.33 -10.39 -16.87
CA ASP A 143 -14.10 -10.97 -15.79
C ASP A 143 -14.09 -10.03 -14.58
N THR A 144 -15.19 -9.95 -13.84
CA THR A 144 -15.29 -9.11 -12.62
C THR A 144 -15.18 -9.88 -11.33
N ALA A 145 -15.04 -11.21 -11.40
CA ALA A 145 -14.99 -12.11 -10.24
C ALA A 145 -13.60 -12.70 -9.97
N GLY A 146 -12.65 -12.56 -10.91
CA GLY A 146 -11.34 -13.24 -10.90
C GLY A 146 -10.17 -12.47 -10.28
N PHE A 147 -10.42 -11.32 -9.66
CA PHE A 147 -9.37 -10.43 -9.15
C PHE A 147 -8.79 -10.84 -7.80
N THR A 148 -7.59 -10.34 -7.51
CA THR A 148 -6.94 -10.42 -6.20
C THR A 148 -6.91 -9.03 -5.57
N ALA A 149 -7.77 -8.80 -4.58
CA ALA A 149 -7.78 -7.56 -3.80
C ALA A 149 -6.49 -7.44 -2.98
N LEU A 150 -5.83 -6.28 -3.07
CA LEU A 150 -4.60 -6.01 -2.34
C LEU A 150 -4.86 -5.10 -1.14
N TRP A 151 -5.52 -3.97 -1.37
CA TRP A 151 -5.78 -2.95 -0.35
C TRP A 151 -7.01 -2.14 -0.68
N ALA A 152 -7.79 -1.73 0.32
CA ALA A 152 -8.93 -0.84 0.11
C ALA A 152 -9.10 0.20 1.23
N VAL A 153 -9.72 1.32 0.87
CA VAL A 153 -10.32 2.27 1.81
C VAL A 153 -11.78 2.49 1.44
N ASN A 154 -12.63 2.64 2.45
CA ASN A 154 -14.02 3.06 2.34
C ASN A 154 -14.13 4.42 3.04
N LEU A 155 -14.55 5.46 2.34
CA LEU A 155 -14.74 6.79 2.93
C LEU A 155 -16.21 7.07 3.30
N ASN A 156 -17.14 6.16 2.95
CA ASN A 156 -18.57 6.33 3.22
C ASN A 156 -18.94 6.14 4.69
N THR A 157 -18.31 5.17 5.35
CA THR A 157 -18.61 4.80 6.74
C THR A 157 -17.36 4.35 7.48
N ASP A 158 -17.47 4.28 8.80
CA ASP A 158 -16.45 3.79 9.72
C ASP A 158 -16.41 2.25 9.83
N ASN A 159 -17.16 1.56 8.96
CA ASN A 159 -17.15 0.11 8.86
C ASN A 159 -17.42 -0.38 7.43
N TRP A 160 -17.15 -1.66 7.16
CA TRP A 160 -17.52 -2.33 5.89
C TRP A 160 -18.88 -3.05 5.96
N THR A 161 -19.71 -2.78 6.98
CA THR A 161 -21.00 -3.44 7.11
C THR A 161 -22.02 -2.77 6.19
N PHE A 162 -22.55 -3.55 5.24
CA PHE A 162 -23.59 -3.08 4.33
C PHE A 162 -24.90 -2.88 5.12
N PRO A 163 -25.41 -1.64 5.30
CA PRO A 163 -26.62 -1.42 6.10
C PRO A 163 -27.92 -1.90 5.41
N GLY A 164 -27.83 -2.35 4.16
CA GLY A 164 -28.96 -2.83 3.36
C GLY A 164 -29.07 -2.10 2.03
N PRO A 165 -30.07 -2.45 1.19
CA PRO A 165 -30.23 -1.91 -0.14
C PRO A 165 -30.84 -0.50 -0.08
N GLU A 166 -30.12 0.47 0.47
CA GLU A 166 -30.44 1.86 0.22
C GLU A 166 -30.09 2.16 -1.25
N SER A 167 -31.13 2.39 -2.05
CA SER A 167 -30.96 2.73 -3.45
C SER A 167 -30.28 4.08 -3.58
N GLY A 168 -29.17 4.14 -4.32
CA GLY A 168 -28.56 5.41 -4.75
C GLY A 168 -27.31 5.85 -3.97
N GLN A 169 -26.66 4.97 -3.21
CA GLN A 169 -25.41 5.29 -2.53
C GLN A 169 -24.28 4.29 -2.86
N SER A 170 -23.05 4.81 -2.88
CA SER A 170 -21.76 4.18 -3.14
C SER A 170 -21.32 3.22 -2.02
N TRP A 171 -22.20 2.35 -1.55
CA TRP A 171 -21.83 1.34 -0.54
C TRP A 171 -21.03 0.21 -1.16
N SER A 172 -20.03 -0.33 -0.46
CA SER A 172 -19.30 -1.52 -0.87
C SER A 172 -19.32 -2.57 0.24
N GLU A 173 -19.60 -3.83 -0.12
CA GLU A 173 -19.25 -4.97 0.74
C GLU A 173 -17.72 -5.09 0.83
N LEU A 174 -17.20 -5.66 1.91
CA LEU A 174 -15.77 -5.94 2.00
C LEU A 174 -15.33 -6.86 0.84
N TYR A 175 -14.34 -6.40 0.06
CA TYR A 175 -13.83 -7.14 -1.08
C TYR A 175 -13.23 -8.51 -0.67
N PRO A 176 -13.41 -9.56 -1.48
CA PRO A 176 -12.88 -10.89 -1.18
C PRO A 176 -11.37 -10.87 -0.97
N GLY A 177 -10.90 -11.53 0.09
CA GLY A 177 -9.47 -11.59 0.43
C GLY A 177 -8.97 -10.41 1.25
N LEU A 178 -9.78 -9.37 1.47
CA LEU A 178 -9.47 -8.32 2.42
C LEU A 178 -9.98 -8.66 3.82
N THR A 179 -9.35 -8.06 4.82
CA THR A 179 -9.75 -8.09 6.23
C THR A 179 -9.73 -6.65 6.75
N GLU A 180 -10.88 -6.22 7.27
CA GLU A 180 -11.03 -4.91 7.90
C GLU A 180 -10.01 -4.72 9.04
N GLY A 181 -9.37 -3.56 9.07
CA GLY A 181 -8.28 -3.24 10.01
C GLY A 181 -6.92 -3.83 9.64
N VAL A 182 -6.79 -4.58 8.53
CA VAL A 182 -5.52 -5.17 8.08
C VAL A 182 -5.12 -4.67 6.69
N ASN A 183 -5.96 -4.89 5.69
CA ASN A 183 -5.73 -4.44 4.32
C ASN A 183 -7.01 -3.83 3.72
N ALA A 184 -7.94 -3.44 4.59
CA ALA A 184 -9.13 -2.69 4.29
C ALA A 184 -9.41 -1.76 5.48
N LEU A 185 -9.54 -0.46 5.24
CA LEU A 185 -9.89 0.50 6.28
C LEU A 185 -11.19 1.19 5.94
N ALA A 186 -12.05 1.37 6.93
CA ALA A 186 -13.25 2.17 6.83
C ALA A 186 -12.98 3.48 7.58
N LEU A 187 -13.01 4.58 6.84
CA LEU A 187 -12.51 5.89 7.24
C LEU A 187 -13.60 6.95 7.11
N GLY A 188 -14.88 6.56 7.08
CA GLY A 188 -15.98 7.48 7.31
C GLY A 188 -16.00 8.01 8.75
N LEU A 189 -16.92 8.91 9.02
CA LEU A 189 -17.10 9.62 10.28
C LEU A 189 -18.06 8.89 11.24
N GLY A 190 -18.72 7.82 10.79
CA GLY A 190 -19.75 7.07 11.51
C GLY A 190 -20.33 5.93 10.68
N ASP A 191 -21.39 5.29 11.18
CA ASP A 191 -21.95 4.06 10.63
C ASP A 191 -23.20 4.27 9.75
N GLN A 192 -23.59 5.52 9.48
CA GLN A 192 -24.84 5.86 8.79
C GLN A 192 -24.60 6.59 7.47
N THR A 193 -25.64 6.58 6.64
CA THR A 193 -25.77 7.47 5.48
C THR A 193 -25.46 8.92 5.88
N GLY A 194 -24.53 9.56 5.17
CA GLY A 194 -24.11 10.95 5.40
C GLY A 194 -23.07 11.12 6.51
N ASP A 195 -22.56 10.01 7.05
CA ASP A 195 -21.35 10.00 7.86
C ASP A 195 -20.09 9.80 6.97
N ASP A 196 -20.15 10.17 5.70
CA ASP A 196 -19.01 10.05 4.81
C ASP A 196 -17.93 11.08 5.14
N SER A 197 -16.68 10.69 4.87
CA SER A 197 -15.55 11.60 4.85
C SER A 197 -15.28 12.05 3.42
N GLU A 198 -15.09 13.35 3.20
CA GLU A 198 -14.68 13.90 1.90
C GLU A 198 -13.21 13.59 1.58
N GLY A 199 -12.48 13.01 2.53
CA GLY A 199 -11.09 12.64 2.36
C GLY A 199 -10.52 12.10 3.65
N ALA A 200 -9.53 11.23 3.52
CA ALA A 200 -8.77 10.72 4.64
C ALA A 200 -7.29 10.61 4.27
N ARG A 201 -6.41 10.90 5.23
CA ARG A 201 -4.97 10.73 5.06
C ARG A 201 -4.32 10.13 6.29
N PHE A 202 -3.35 9.25 6.05
CA PHE A 202 -2.50 8.74 7.10
C PHE A 202 -1.51 9.82 7.57
N VAL A 203 -1.37 9.94 8.89
CA VAL A 203 -0.49 10.86 9.58
C VAL A 203 0.46 10.07 10.46
N LEU A 204 1.76 10.23 10.23
CA LEU A 204 2.75 9.58 11.07
C LEU A 204 2.68 10.14 12.49
N PRO A 205 2.70 9.31 13.54
CA PRO A 205 2.70 9.82 14.92
C PRO A 205 3.89 10.75 15.19
N ASP A 206 3.67 11.80 15.99
CA ASP A 206 4.69 12.79 16.38
C ASP A 206 5.97 12.16 16.96
N SER A 207 5.87 10.96 17.55
CA SER A 207 7.01 10.19 18.08
C SER A 207 8.09 9.88 17.04
N TYR A 208 7.74 9.93 15.75
CA TYR A 208 8.67 9.73 14.64
C TYR A 208 9.28 11.03 14.12
N GLY A 209 8.89 12.21 14.63
CA GLY A 209 9.45 13.50 14.23
C GLY A 209 9.34 13.77 12.73
N GLY A 210 8.24 13.31 12.12
CA GLY A 210 8.00 13.42 10.69
C GLY A 210 8.92 12.58 9.81
N ASN A 211 9.62 11.56 10.32
CA ASN A 211 10.37 10.62 9.46
C ASN A 211 10.22 9.19 9.98
N PHE A 212 9.86 8.26 9.10
CA PHE A 212 9.76 6.85 9.48
C PHE A 212 11.07 6.12 9.15
N VAL A 213 11.64 5.43 10.15
CA VAL A 213 12.73 4.47 9.97
C VAL A 213 12.36 3.21 10.74
N GLY A 214 12.11 2.12 10.03
CA GLY A 214 11.59 0.89 10.62
C GLY A 214 11.33 -0.18 9.56
N THR A 215 10.64 -1.24 9.91
CA THR A 215 10.31 -2.32 8.96
C THR A 215 8.99 -2.05 8.23
N ALA A 216 8.75 -2.80 7.16
CA ALA A 216 7.49 -2.73 6.41
C ALA A 216 6.28 -3.05 7.30
N ASP A 217 6.43 -4.02 8.19
CA ASP A 217 5.37 -4.44 9.11
C ASP A 217 5.10 -3.38 10.19
N GLU A 218 6.14 -2.69 10.68
CA GLU A 218 5.98 -1.56 11.60
C GLU A 218 5.20 -0.41 10.93
N LEU A 219 5.55 -0.03 9.70
CA LEU A 219 4.81 1.01 8.97
C LEU A 219 3.39 0.57 8.67
N ARG A 220 3.19 -0.68 8.24
CA ARG A 220 1.87 -1.23 7.97
C ARG A 220 0.97 -1.17 9.22
N ALA A 221 1.50 -1.53 10.38
CA ALA A 221 0.77 -1.45 11.64
C ALA A 221 0.36 -0.01 12.01
N LEU A 222 1.18 0.99 11.64
CA LEU A 222 0.80 2.39 11.83
C LEU A 222 -0.32 2.80 10.88
N ILE A 223 -0.24 2.41 9.60
CA ILE A 223 -1.27 2.73 8.60
C ILE A 223 -2.59 2.04 8.96
N GLN A 224 -2.55 0.80 9.46
CA GLN A 224 -3.73 0.03 9.88
C GLN A 224 -4.46 0.63 11.08
N ASN A 225 -3.79 1.48 11.87
CA ASN A 225 -4.38 2.11 13.04
C ASN A 225 -5.13 3.38 12.63
N GLU A 226 -6.46 3.31 12.66
CA GLU A 226 -7.36 4.44 12.33
C GLU A 226 -7.04 5.72 13.14
N ALA A 227 -6.53 5.60 14.38
CA ALA A 227 -6.16 6.76 15.18
C ALA A 227 -5.01 7.59 14.58
N ASN A 228 -4.30 7.04 13.59
CA ASN A 228 -3.28 7.73 12.81
C ASN A 228 -3.84 8.32 11.51
N TRP A 229 -5.15 8.45 11.35
CA TRP A 229 -5.77 9.05 10.18
C TRP A 229 -6.47 10.35 10.52
N GLU A 230 -6.26 11.36 9.67
CA GLU A 230 -7.06 12.57 9.65
C GLU A 230 -8.17 12.42 8.60
N LYS A 231 -9.40 12.77 8.98
CA LYS A 231 -10.61 12.66 8.15
C LYS A 231 -11.23 14.04 7.95
N LEU A 232 -11.71 14.33 6.73
CA LEU A 232 -12.44 15.55 6.39
C LEU A 232 -13.93 15.27 6.36
N ALA A 233 -14.74 16.22 6.84
CA ALA A 233 -16.20 16.12 6.86
C ALA A 233 -16.86 16.97 5.78
N GLU A 234 -18.01 16.50 5.25
CA GLU A 234 -18.84 17.10 4.19
C GLU A 234 -19.13 18.60 4.35
N THR A 235 -19.18 19.09 5.60
CA THR A 235 -19.45 20.51 5.88
C THR A 235 -18.26 21.44 5.66
N SER A 236 -17.13 20.90 5.20
CA SER A 236 -15.91 21.67 4.94
C SER A 236 -16.00 22.41 3.60
N THR A 237 -16.96 23.35 3.47
CA THR A 237 -17.28 24.13 2.27
C THR A 237 -16.13 25.00 1.70
N SER A 238 -14.90 24.84 2.20
CA SER A 238 -13.67 25.44 1.69
C SER A 238 -12.39 24.69 2.14
N GLY A 239 -12.52 23.46 2.68
CA GLY A 239 -11.52 22.89 3.59
C GLY A 239 -10.75 21.67 3.09
N GLY A 240 -10.94 21.21 1.85
CA GLY A 240 -10.15 20.14 1.23
C GLY A 240 -8.66 20.28 1.56
N PHE A 241 -7.97 19.15 1.80
CA PHE A 241 -6.59 19.16 2.28
C PHE A 241 -5.76 20.06 1.36
N ASN A 242 -5.14 21.11 1.92
CA ASN A 242 -4.74 22.28 1.15
C ASN A 242 -3.73 21.93 0.02
N GLU A 243 -4.19 22.00 -1.23
CA GLU A 243 -3.49 21.53 -2.45
C GLU A 243 -2.06 22.04 -2.67
N SER A 244 -1.68 23.20 -2.14
CA SER A 244 -0.45 23.87 -2.58
C SER A 244 0.84 23.43 -1.87
N ALA A 245 0.78 22.60 -0.83
CA ALA A 245 1.97 22.15 -0.10
C ALA A 245 1.77 20.86 0.73
N ASP A 246 0.55 20.54 1.16
CA ASP A 246 0.29 19.52 2.19
C ASP A 246 0.02 18.10 1.66
N TRP A 247 0.09 17.91 0.34
CA TRP A 247 -0.10 16.62 -0.34
C TRP A 247 1.19 15.86 -0.60
N VAL A 248 2.32 16.53 -0.46
CA VAL A 248 3.50 15.79 -0.03
C VAL A 248 3.22 15.49 1.42
N ILE A 249 3.38 14.23 1.77
CA ILE A 249 3.80 13.79 3.07
C ILE A 249 4.77 14.81 3.72
N GLU A 250 4.26 15.88 4.34
CA GLU A 250 5.00 16.60 5.37
C GLU A 250 4.77 15.91 6.73
N GLY A 251 3.75 15.04 6.83
CA GLY A 251 3.50 14.20 8.00
C GLY A 251 4.44 12.99 8.15
N ILE A 252 4.81 12.30 7.07
CA ILE A 252 5.65 11.07 7.06
C ILE A 252 7.00 11.31 6.33
N GLY A 253 7.56 12.53 6.34
CA GLY A 253 8.79 12.95 5.66
C GLY A 253 9.55 11.89 4.83
N ASN A 254 10.72 11.44 5.27
CA ASN A 254 11.41 10.32 4.63
C ASN A 254 10.95 8.99 5.24
N VAL A 255 10.58 8.04 4.38
CA VAL A 255 10.32 6.65 4.77
C VAL A 255 11.54 5.82 4.39
N THR A 256 12.21 5.24 5.39
CA THR A 256 13.28 4.26 5.18
C THR A 256 12.83 2.91 5.72
N ILE A 257 12.52 1.99 4.81
CA ILE A 257 12.16 0.62 5.17
C ILE A 257 13.45 -0.20 5.31
N ILE A 258 13.66 -0.74 6.51
CA ILE A 258 14.74 -1.65 6.81
C ILE A 258 14.28 -3.06 6.42
N PRO A 259 15.02 -3.77 5.53
CA PRO A 259 14.67 -5.14 5.19
C PRO A 259 14.67 -6.02 6.44
N GLU A 260 13.65 -6.87 6.56
CA GLU A 260 13.62 -7.90 7.60
C GLU A 260 14.91 -8.74 7.51
N PRO A 261 15.58 -9.04 8.65
CA PRO A 261 16.79 -9.84 8.62
C PRO A 261 16.47 -11.20 8.02
N SER A 262 17.08 -11.51 6.88
CA SER A 262 16.89 -12.80 6.23
C SER A 262 17.18 -13.94 7.21
N SER A 263 16.36 -15.00 7.19
CA SER A 263 16.52 -16.16 8.09
C SER A 263 17.92 -16.78 8.03
N THR A 264 18.63 -16.62 6.91
CA THR A 264 20.03 -16.98 6.72
C THR A 264 20.96 -16.17 7.63
N SER A 265 20.75 -14.85 7.77
CA SER A 265 21.53 -13.97 8.64
C SER A 265 21.41 -14.37 10.11
N LEU A 266 20.21 -14.74 10.54
CA LEU A 266 19.96 -15.24 11.91
C LEU A 266 20.61 -16.62 12.15
N LEU A 267 20.60 -17.50 11.16
CA LEU A 267 21.29 -18.80 11.22
C LEU A 267 22.81 -18.66 11.37
N PHE A 268 23.43 -17.71 10.67
CA PHE A 268 24.86 -17.45 10.79
C PHE A 268 25.25 -16.91 12.17
N LEU A 269 24.45 -16.02 12.76
CA LEU A 269 24.66 -15.54 14.13
C LEU A 269 24.51 -16.67 15.16
N GLY A 270 23.49 -17.52 15.01
CA GLY A 270 23.31 -18.71 15.86
C GLY A 270 24.48 -19.69 15.77
N ALA A 271 24.98 -19.96 14.56
CA ALA A 271 26.12 -20.83 14.34
C ALA A 271 27.42 -20.26 14.93
N LEU A 272 27.64 -18.95 14.85
CA LEU A 272 28.81 -18.28 15.43
C LEU A 272 28.78 -18.33 16.97
N GLY A 273 27.60 -18.15 17.58
CA GLY A 273 27.40 -18.35 19.02
C GLY A 273 27.73 -19.77 19.48
N CYS A 274 27.31 -20.79 18.72
CA CYS A 274 27.65 -22.19 18.99
C CYS A 274 29.15 -22.48 18.86
N LEU A 275 29.82 -21.90 17.87
CA LEU A 275 31.27 -22.05 17.67
C LEU A 275 32.10 -21.38 18.79
N LEU A 276 31.67 -20.22 19.28
CA LEU A 276 32.32 -19.53 20.39
C LEU A 276 32.12 -20.25 21.74
N ARG A 277 30.97 -20.91 21.93
CA ARG A 277 30.70 -21.69 23.16
C ARG A 277 31.57 -22.95 23.26
N ARG A 278 31.94 -23.56 22.12
CA ARG A 278 32.78 -24.78 22.08
C ARG A 278 34.25 -24.56 22.41
N LYS A 279 34.74 -23.31 22.39
CA LYS A 279 36.15 -22.98 22.73
C LYS A 279 36.42 -22.76 24.22
N ARG A 280 35.40 -22.85 25.09
CA ARG A 280 35.53 -22.64 26.55
C ARG A 280 35.46 -23.91 27.39
N SER A 281 35.42 -25.09 26.77
CA SER A 281 35.53 -26.41 27.41
C SER A 281 36.83 -27.07 27.01
#